data_AF-A0A5C3KA54-F1
#
_entry.id   AF-A0A5C3KA54-F1
#
_cell.length_a   1.000
_cell.length_b   1.000
_cell.length_c   1.000
_cell.angle_alpha   90.00
_cell.angle_beta   90.00
_cell.angle_gamma   90.00
#
_symmetry.space_group_name_H-M   'P 1'
#
loop_
_entity.id
_entity.type
_entity.pdbx_description
1 polymer ?
#
loop_
_entity_poly.entity_id
_entity_poly.type
_entity_poly.pdbx_seq_one_letter_code
_entity_poly.pdbx_strand_id
1 'polypeptide(L)'
;SSLLEIQPKSKTEAILIAALREAQAENESLKQRVVQLQSSNILNETYCNNLRFQLARKEEKAKTKGQKRGKLMGDGLPRMLTGDEFYEQVVQFTEWQK
;
A
#
# COMPACT_ATOMS: atom_id res chain seq x y z
N SER A 1 5.62 15.25 -37.28
CA SER A 1 6.03 16.67 -37.42
C SER A 1 6.44 16.92 -38.87
N SER A 2 5.86 17.92 -39.54
CA SER A 2 6.09 18.23 -40.98
C SER A 2 7.57 18.37 -41.37
N LEU A 3 8.45 18.72 -40.40
CA LEU A 3 9.90 18.82 -40.58
C LEU A 3 10.61 17.49 -40.89
N LEU A 4 10.05 16.34 -40.47
CA LEU A 4 10.67 15.02 -40.69
C LEU A 4 10.43 14.47 -42.10
N GLU A 5 9.48 15.04 -42.82
CA GLU A 5 9.06 14.64 -44.17
C GLU A 5 9.77 15.46 -45.26
N ILE A 6 10.52 16.48 -44.87
CA ILE A 6 11.27 17.33 -45.80
C ILE A 6 12.40 16.53 -46.42
N GLN A 7 12.53 16.63 -47.74
CA GLN A 7 13.65 16.05 -48.47
C GLN A 7 14.89 16.94 -48.26
N PRO A 8 15.96 16.44 -47.62
CA PRO A 8 17.13 17.24 -47.31
C PRO A 8 17.86 17.65 -48.60
N LYS A 9 18.29 18.90 -48.65
CA LYS A 9 19.05 19.49 -49.77
C LYS A 9 20.55 19.49 -49.53
N SER A 10 20.99 19.28 -48.29
CA SER A 10 22.40 19.19 -47.90
C SER A 10 22.69 17.98 -47.00
N LYS A 11 23.96 17.57 -46.94
CA LYS A 11 24.41 16.48 -46.04
C LYS A 11 24.13 16.80 -44.57
N THR A 12 24.33 18.05 -44.16
CA THR A 12 24.07 18.51 -42.78
C THR A 12 22.59 18.39 -42.42
N GLU A 13 21.70 18.79 -43.32
CA GLU A 13 20.25 18.63 -43.13
C GLU A 13 19.86 17.16 -42.99
N ALA A 14 20.45 16.27 -43.78
CA ALA A 14 20.18 14.84 -43.67
C ALA A 14 20.59 14.28 -42.30
N ILE A 15 21.75 14.69 -41.76
CA ILE A 15 22.22 14.30 -40.42
C ILE A 15 21.29 14.84 -39.33
N LEU A 16 20.89 16.11 -39.43
CA LEU A 16 20.00 16.73 -38.44
C LEU A 16 18.62 16.08 -38.43
N ILE A 17 18.06 15.76 -39.60
CA ILE A 17 16.78 15.05 -39.70
C ILE A 17 16.89 13.65 -39.09
N ALA A 18 18.00 12.93 -39.34
CA ALA A 18 18.23 11.62 -38.73
C ALA A 18 18.28 11.71 -37.19
N ALA A 19 19.08 12.63 -36.64
CA ALA A 19 19.17 12.87 -35.21
C ALA A 19 17.82 13.29 -34.60
N LEU A 20 17.03 14.09 -35.32
CA LEU A 20 15.70 14.49 -34.87
C LEU A 20 14.72 13.30 -34.82
N ARG A 21 14.79 12.37 -35.78
CA ARG A 21 13.97 11.15 -35.76
C ARG A 21 14.31 10.28 -34.56
N GLU A 22 15.59 10.07 -34.30
CA GLU A 22 16.07 9.30 -33.15
C GLU A 22 15.61 9.92 -31.84
N ALA A 23 15.84 11.23 -31.66
CA ALA A 23 15.41 11.94 -30.47
C ALA A 23 13.88 11.91 -30.27
N GLN A 24 13.09 12.01 -31.35
CA GLN A 24 11.64 11.94 -31.25
C GLN A 24 11.17 10.54 -30.85
N ALA A 25 11.75 9.48 -31.42
CA ALA A 25 11.43 8.10 -31.06
C ALA A 25 11.77 7.80 -29.60
N GLU A 26 12.93 8.26 -29.13
CA GLU A 26 13.32 8.15 -27.73
C GLU A 26 12.35 8.90 -26.81
N ASN A 27 11.97 10.13 -27.17
CA ASN A 27 11.04 10.94 -26.40
C ASN A 27 9.65 10.29 -26.31
N GLU A 28 9.15 9.71 -27.40
CA GLU A 28 7.91 8.94 -27.41
C GLU A 28 7.99 7.71 -26.49
N SER A 29 9.10 6.99 -26.51
CA SER A 29 9.35 5.86 -25.59
C SER A 29 9.36 6.30 -24.13
N LEU A 30 10.06 7.41 -23.81
CA LEU A 30 10.11 7.97 -22.48
C LEU A 30 8.73 8.43 -21.99
N LYS A 31 7.93 9.06 -22.85
CA LYS A 31 6.55 9.44 -22.52
C LYS A 31 5.71 8.21 -22.16
N GLN A 32 5.78 7.16 -22.96
CA GLN A 32 5.08 5.90 -22.65
C GLN A 32 5.55 5.32 -21.31
N ARG A 33 6.86 5.35 -21.04
CA ARG A 33 7.42 4.89 -19.77
C ARG A 33 6.92 5.70 -18.58
N VAL A 34 6.85 7.03 -18.71
CA VAL A 34 6.32 7.91 -17.67
C VAL A 34 4.85 7.59 -17.38
N VAL A 35 4.02 7.38 -18.40
CA VAL A 35 2.61 6.99 -18.22
C VAL A 35 2.51 5.68 -17.44
N GLN A 36 3.29 4.67 -17.80
CA GLN A 36 3.32 3.39 -17.07
C GLN A 36 3.71 3.57 -15.59
N LEU A 37 4.75 4.36 -15.33
CA LEU A 37 5.22 4.64 -13.96
C LEU A 37 4.16 5.39 -13.15
N GLN A 38 3.49 6.37 -13.75
CA GLN A 38 2.40 7.11 -13.10
C GLN A 38 1.24 6.17 -12.76
N SER A 39 0.81 5.32 -13.69
CA SER A 39 -0.25 4.33 -13.43
C SER A 39 0.13 3.37 -12.30
N SER A 40 1.37 2.86 -12.29
CA SER A 40 1.85 2.00 -11.21
C SER A 40 1.88 2.72 -9.87
N ASN A 41 2.27 3.99 -9.84
CA ASN A 41 2.38 4.76 -8.60
C ASN A 41 0.98 5.01 -7.99
N ILE A 42 0.00 5.38 -8.82
CA ILE A 42 -1.40 5.56 -8.37
C ILE A 42 -1.95 4.26 -7.77
N LEU A 43 -1.68 3.11 -8.42
CA LEU A 43 -2.11 1.82 -7.91
C LEU A 43 -1.44 1.48 -6.57
N ASN A 44 -0.13 1.73 -6.47
CA ASN A 44 0.63 1.52 -5.24
C ASN A 44 0.14 2.41 -4.10
N GLU A 45 -0.15 3.67 -4.38
CA GLU A 45 -0.71 4.61 -3.39
C GLU A 45 -2.07 4.12 -2.86
N THR A 46 -2.96 3.73 -3.77
CA THR A 46 -4.28 3.19 -3.42
C THR A 46 -4.16 1.93 -2.57
N TYR A 47 -3.27 1.02 -2.95
CA TYR A 47 -3.00 -0.21 -2.19
C TYR A 47 -2.44 0.09 -0.80
N CYS A 48 -1.42 0.94 -0.70
CA CYS A 48 -0.81 1.34 0.57
C CYS A 48 -1.83 2.01 1.50
N ASN A 49 -2.69 2.87 0.97
CA ASN A 49 -3.75 3.51 1.75
C ASN A 49 -4.74 2.47 2.28
N ASN A 50 -5.21 1.54 1.44
CA ASN A 50 -6.08 0.45 1.87
C ASN A 50 -5.43 -0.41 2.96
N LEU A 51 -4.15 -0.75 2.80
CA LEU A 51 -3.40 -1.53 3.78
C LEU A 51 -3.30 -0.78 5.12
N ARG A 52 -2.98 0.51 5.11
CA ARG A 52 -2.93 1.36 6.32
C ARG A 52 -4.26 1.36 7.05
N PHE A 53 -5.38 1.55 6.35
CA PHE A 53 -6.70 1.51 6.98
C PHE A 53 -7.04 0.15 7.58
N GLN A 54 -6.68 -0.94 6.89
CA GLN A 54 -6.88 -2.29 7.42
C GLN A 54 -6.05 -2.54 8.68
N LEU A 55 -4.80 -2.10 8.70
CA LEU A 55 -3.91 -2.21 9.86
C LEU A 55 -4.44 -1.39 11.03
N ALA A 56 -4.75 -0.10 10.81
CA ALA A 56 -5.33 0.76 11.84
C ALA A 56 -6.61 0.15 12.43
N ARG A 57 -7.50 -0.39 11.59
CA ARG A 57 -8.71 -1.09 12.05
C ARG A 57 -8.39 -2.33 12.88
N LYS A 58 -7.37 -3.11 12.50
CA LYS A 58 -6.94 -4.29 13.27
C LYS A 58 -6.33 -3.88 14.61
N GLU A 59 -5.54 -2.82 14.65
CA GLU A 59 -4.92 -2.28 15.86
C GLU A 59 -5.98 -1.75 16.85
N GLU A 60 -6.95 -0.96 16.39
CA GLU A 60 -8.07 -0.51 17.22
C GLU A 60 -8.91 -1.67 17.74
N LYS A 61 -9.15 -2.68 16.89
CA LYS A 61 -9.76 -3.93 17.34
C LYS A 61 -8.90 -4.67 18.35
N ALA A 62 -7.58 -4.66 18.25
CA ALA A 62 -6.69 -5.33 19.20
C ALA A 62 -6.70 -4.62 20.56
N LYS A 63 -6.65 -3.28 20.57
CA LYS A 63 -6.78 -2.45 21.78
C LYS A 63 -8.09 -2.75 22.52
N THR A 64 -9.19 -2.86 21.79
CA THR A 64 -10.52 -3.19 22.37
C THR A 64 -10.70 -4.67 22.68
N LYS A 65 -9.99 -5.58 22.00
CA LYS A 65 -10.04 -7.03 22.27
C LYS A 65 -9.43 -7.40 23.64
N GLY A 66 -8.37 -6.71 24.07
CA GLY A 66 -7.84 -6.84 25.43
C GLY A 66 -8.80 -6.32 26.51
N GLN A 67 -9.79 -5.53 26.10
CA GLN A 67 -10.86 -4.96 26.94
C GLN A 67 -12.21 -5.63 26.67
N LYS A 68 -12.27 -6.91 26.25
CA LYS A 68 -13.54 -7.63 26.11
C LYS A 68 -14.21 -7.82 27.46
N ARG A 69 -14.91 -6.77 27.88
CA ARG A 69 -15.94 -6.76 28.92
C ARG A 69 -16.85 -7.96 28.73
N GLY A 70 -16.85 -8.87 29.72
CA GLY A 70 -17.74 -10.04 29.77
C GLY A 70 -17.09 -11.42 29.54
N LYS A 71 -15.76 -11.53 29.35
CA LYS A 71 -15.08 -12.83 29.41
C LYS A 71 -14.13 -12.89 30.60
N LEU A 72 -14.14 -14.03 31.30
CA LEU A 72 -13.20 -14.33 32.39
C LEU A 72 -11.74 -14.26 31.92
N MET A 73 -11.46 -14.76 30.70
CA MET A 73 -10.16 -14.63 30.02
C MET A 73 -10.30 -13.68 28.84
N GLY A 74 -9.63 -12.53 28.88
CA GLY A 74 -9.79 -11.45 27.88
C GLY A 74 -9.21 -11.77 26.50
N ASP A 75 -8.17 -12.63 26.43
CA ASP A 75 -7.47 -12.99 25.19
C ASP A 75 -8.16 -14.12 24.39
N GLY A 76 -9.00 -14.92 25.05
CA GLY A 76 -9.70 -16.05 24.46
C GLY A 76 -8.81 -17.26 24.14
N LEU A 77 -7.61 -17.33 24.72
CA LEU A 77 -6.70 -18.45 24.57
C LEU A 77 -6.92 -19.49 25.69
N PRO A 78 -6.86 -20.79 25.39
CA PRO A 78 -6.92 -21.82 26.43
C PRO A 78 -5.66 -21.75 27.31
N ARG A 79 -5.85 -21.73 28.63
CA ARG A 79 -4.78 -21.77 29.63
C ARG A 79 -5.11 -22.81 30.69
N MET A 80 -4.10 -23.52 31.16
CA MET A 80 -4.21 -24.35 32.35
C MET A 80 -3.91 -23.47 33.56
N LEU A 81 -4.83 -23.45 34.52
CA LEU A 81 -4.71 -22.70 35.76
C LEU A 81 -4.78 -23.68 36.93
N THR A 82 -4.10 -23.33 38.00
CA THR A 82 -4.34 -23.97 39.30
C THR A 82 -5.71 -23.55 39.85
N GLY A 83 -6.23 -24.32 40.82
CA GLY A 83 -7.53 -24.04 41.42
C GLY A 83 -7.61 -22.62 42.03
N ASP A 84 -6.54 -22.19 42.69
CA ASP A 84 -6.44 -20.88 43.33
C ASP A 84 -6.42 -19.74 42.30
N GLU A 85 -5.59 -19.86 41.26
CA GLU A 85 -5.53 -18.88 40.18
C GLU A 85 -6.88 -18.74 39.45
N PHE A 86 -7.60 -19.84 39.26
CA PHE A 86 -8.94 -19.79 38.68
C PHE A 86 -9.93 -19.06 39.60
N TYR A 87 -9.91 -19.38 40.89
CA TYR A 87 -10.79 -18.75 41.87
C TYR A 87 -10.58 -17.23 41.94
N GLU A 88 -9.32 -16.78 42.02
CA GLU A 88 -8.97 -15.36 42.03
C GLU A 88 -9.50 -14.62 40.79
N GLN A 89 -9.33 -15.21 39.59
CA GLN A 89 -9.82 -14.63 38.34
C GLN A 89 -11.36 -14.50 38.34
N VAL A 90 -12.08 -15.49 38.87
CA VAL A 90 -13.56 -15.46 38.95
C VAL A 90 -14.05 -14.39 39.93
N VAL A 91 -13.38 -14.23 41.07
CA VAL A 91 -13.72 -13.19 42.06
C VAL A 91 -13.55 -11.81 41.43
N GLN A 92 -12.38 -11.52 40.84
CA GLN A 92 -12.12 -10.24 40.16
C GLN A 92 -13.12 -9.95 39.05
N PHE A 93 -13.48 -10.96 38.26
CA PHE A 93 -14.48 -10.83 37.20
C PHE A 93 -15.89 -10.54 37.74
N THR A 94 -16.28 -11.19 38.83
CA THR A 94 -17.62 -11.02 39.44
C THR A 94 -17.75 -9.67 40.13
N GLU A 95 -16.69 -9.19 40.78
CA GLU A 95 -16.62 -7.84 41.35
C GLU A 95 -16.72 -6.76 40.26
N TRP A 96 -16.04 -6.95 39.13
CA TRP A 96 -16.11 -6.05 37.99
C TRP A 96 -17.51 -6.00 37.34
N GLN A 97 -18.33 -7.06 37.44
CA GLN A 97 -19.69 -7.11 36.89
C GLN A 97 -20.77 -6.47 37.76
N LYS A 98 -20.48 -6.16 39.03
CA LYS A 98 -21.40 -5.43 39.93
C LYS A 98 -21.33 -3.92 39.71
#